data_AF-A0A968ZZQ7-F1
#
_entry.id   AF-A0A968ZZQ7-F1
#
_cell.length_a   1.000
_cell.length_b   1.000
_cell.length_c   1.000
_cell.angle_alpha   90.00
_cell.angle_beta   90.00
_cell.angle_gamma   90.00
#
_symmetry.space_group_name_H-M   'P 1'
#
loop_
_entity.id
_entity.type
_entity.pdbx_description
1 polymer ?
#
loop_
_entity_poly.entity_id
_entity_poly.type
_entity_poly.pdbx_seq_one_letter_code
_entity_poly.pdbx_strand_id
1 'polypeptide(L)' 'MTQEQIANGIGVTDHTYRNWIKGRAEAKLTIRQVKALCTLLRVSLSDLPDDFHEE' A
#
# COMPACT_ATOMS: atom_id res chain seq x y z
N MET A 1 -12.46 1.17 -4.51
CA MET A 1 -11.71 1.60 -3.31
C MET A 1 -10.75 2.70 -3.75
N THR A 2 -10.61 3.78 -2.98
CA THR A 2 -9.72 4.91 -3.32
C THR A 2 -8.34 4.75 -2.69
N GLN A 3 -7.33 5.47 -3.20
CA GLN A 3 -5.97 5.49 -2.62
C GLN A 3 -5.99 5.96 -1.15
N GLU A 4 -6.80 6.97 -0.83
CA GLU A 4 -6.99 7.46 0.54
C GLU A 4 -7.58 6.39 1.46
N GLN A 5 -8.57 5.63 0.99
CA GLN A 5 -9.14 4.52 1.76
C GLN A 5 -8.12 3.43 2.04
N ILE A 6 -7.23 3.12 1.08
CA ILE A 6 -6.14 2.16 1.27
C ILE A 6 -5.15 2.70 2.30
N ALA A 7 -4.71 3.95 2.14
CA ALA A 7 -3.76 4.60 3.05
C ALA A 7 -4.28 4.59 4.49
N ASN A 8 -5.52 5.01 4.69
CA ASN A 8 -6.17 4.97 6.00
C ASN A 8 -6.31 3.54 6.53
N GLY A 9 -6.68 2.58 5.67
CA GLY A 9 -6.83 1.17 6.04
C GLY A 9 -5.52 0.50 6.48
N ILE A 10 -4.37 0.98 6.02
CA ILE A 10 -3.04 0.49 6.43
C ILE A 10 -2.31 1.44 7.39
N GLY A 11 -2.99 2.50 7.85
CA GLY A 11 -2.46 3.44 8.85
C GLY A 11 -1.29 4.30 8.34
N VAL A 12 -1.29 4.67 7.06
CA VAL A 12 -0.35 5.65 6.49
C VAL A 12 -1.12 6.87 5.96
N THR A 13 -0.42 7.98 5.75
CA THR A 13 -1.05 9.16 5.14
C THR A 13 -1.27 8.96 3.65
N ASP A 14 -2.33 9.57 3.09
CA ASP A 14 -2.56 9.62 1.63
C ASP A 14 -1.33 10.20 0.89
N HIS A 15 -0.65 11.19 1.47
CA HIS A 15 0.58 11.75 0.90
C HIS A 15 1.70 10.71 0.79
N THR A 16 1.92 9.91 1.84
CA THR A 16 2.91 8.81 1.83
C THR A 16 2.56 7.79 0.75
N TYR A 17 1.30 7.36 0.69
CA TYR A 17 0.85 6.38 -0.29
C TYR A 17 1.03 6.89 -1.73
N ARG A 18 0.68 8.15 -2.01
CA ARG A 18 0.89 8.77 -3.32
C ARG A 18 2.37 8.86 -3.71
N ASN A 19 3.28 9.09 -2.75
CA ASN A 19 4.71 9.12 -3.06
C ASN A 19 5.23 7.75 -3.49
N TRP A 20 4.67 6.66 -2.95
CA TRP A 20 4.98 5.29 -3.39
C TRP A 20 4.51 5.04 -4.82
N ILE A 21 3.24 5.36 -5.11
CA ILE A 21 2.67 5.22 -6.45
C ILE A 21 3.50 6.00 -7.51
N LYS A 22 4.01 7.19 -7.14
CA LYS A 22 4.63 8.14 -8.07
C LYS A 22 6.12 8.00 -8.35
N GLY A 23 6.85 7.01 -7.85
CA GLY A 23 8.31 7.06 -8.03
C GLY A 23 9.11 7.66 -6.90
N ARG A 24 8.47 8.39 -5.98
CA ARG A 24 9.19 9.39 -5.17
C ARG A 24 9.79 8.83 -3.88
N ALA A 25 9.24 7.73 -3.38
CA ALA A 25 9.74 7.06 -2.19
C ALA A 25 9.47 5.56 -2.28
N GLU A 26 10.44 4.76 -1.86
CA GLU A 26 10.28 3.31 -1.72
C GLU A 26 9.25 2.99 -0.62
N ALA A 27 8.32 2.08 -0.90
CA ALA A 27 7.30 1.67 0.05
C ALA A 27 7.89 0.87 1.20
N LYS A 28 7.66 1.32 2.44
CA LYS A 28 8.15 0.65 3.65
C LYS A 28 6.98 0.35 4.57
N LEU A 29 6.51 -0.89 4.50
CA LEU A 29 5.39 -1.39 5.29
C LEU A 29 5.92 -2.30 6.40
N THR A 30 5.38 -2.13 7.61
CA THR A 30 5.56 -3.14 8.66
C THR A 30 4.75 -4.39 8.35
N ILE A 31 5.11 -5.54 8.91
CA ILE A 31 4.37 -6.81 8.75
C ILE A 31 2.86 -6.64 9.07
N ARG A 32 2.52 -5.82 10.06
CA ARG A 32 1.13 -5.52 10.42
C ARG A 32 0.40 -4.79 9.29
N GLN A 33 1.04 -3.84 8.65
CA GLN A 33 0.47 -3.07 7.54
C GLN A 33 0.36 -3.92 6.27
N VAL A 34 1.33 -4.80 6.00
CA VAL A 34 1.23 -5.79 4.91
C VAL A 34 0.02 -6.70 5.11
N LYS A 35 -0.16 -7.26 6.32
CA LYS A 35 -1.34 -8.08 6.64
C LYS A 35 -2.64 -7.30 6.53
N ALA A 36 -2.67 -6.04 6.96
CA ALA A 36 -3.83 -5.16 6.82
C ALA A 36 -4.16 -4.90 5.36
N LEU A 37 -3.15 -4.67 4.51
CA LEU A 37 -3.29 -4.47 3.08
C LEU A 37 -3.89 -5.71 2.39
N CYS A 38 -3.32 -6.89 2.65
CA CYS A 38 -3.86 -8.17 2.16
C CYS A 38 -5.33 -8.36 2.56
N THR A 39 -5.65 -8.09 3.82
CA THR A 39 -7.01 -8.23 4.35
C THR A 39 -7.97 -7.24 3.69
N LEU A 40 -7.54 -5.99 3.51
CA LEU A 40 -8.34 -4.91 2.91
C LEU A 40 -8.64 -5.19 1.43
N LEU A 41 -7.63 -5.64 0.68
CA LEU A 41 -7.74 -5.97 -0.74
C LEU A 41 -8.33 -7.35 -1.00
N ARG A 42 -8.45 -8.20 0.04
CA ARG A 42 -8.87 -9.60 -0.04
C ARG A 42 -7.97 -10.43 -0.94
N VAL A 43 -6.66 -10.22 -0.82
CA VAL A 43 -5.63 -10.94 -1.58
C VAL A 43 -4.63 -11.60 -0.64
N SER A 44 -3.87 -12.57 -1.15
CA SER A 44 -2.76 -13.18 -0.42
C SER A 44 -1.47 -12.36 -0.58
N LEU A 45 -0.45 -12.70 0.20
CA LEU A 45 0.85 -12.01 0.12
C LEU A 45 1.50 -12.17 -1.27
N SER A 46 1.31 -13.33 -1.92
CA SER A 46 1.87 -13.63 -3.25
C SER A 46 1.17 -12.90 -4.39
N ASP A 47 0.01 -12.30 -4.14
CA ASP A 47 -0.73 -11.50 -5.11
C ASP A 47 -0.32 -10.02 -5.05
N LEU A 48 0.44 -9.61 -4.02
CA LEU A 48 0.92 -8.24 -3.94
C LEU A 48 2.00 -8.01 -5.00
N PRO A 49 2.04 -6.81 -5.61
CA PRO A 49 3.13 -6.44 -6.49
C PRO A 49 4.43 -6.31 -5.69
N ASP A 50 5.56 -6.46 -6.37
CA ASP A 50 6.89 -6.29 -5.76
C ASP A 50 7.14 -4.82 -5.36
N ASP A 51 6.48 -3.88 -6.06
CA ASP A 51 6.50 -2.45 -5.74
C ASP A 51 5.12 -1.80 -5.99
N PHE A 52 4.98 -0.55 -5.55
CA PHE A 52 3.73 0.21 -5.67
C PHE A 52 3.70 1.14 -6.89
N HIS A 53 4.76 1.16 -7.70
CA HIS A 53 4.91 2.14 -8.76
C HIS A 53 4.03 1.76 -9.95
N GLU A 54 3.24 2.70 -10.45
CA GLU A 54 2.57 2.53 -11.75
C GLU A 54 3.59 2.87 -12.85
N GLU A 55 3.83 1.94 -13.79
CA GLU A 55 4.58 2.23 -15.04
C GLU A 55 3.86 3.27 -15.92
#